data_AF-A0A3B8R6U4-F1
#
_entry.id   AF-A0A3B8R6U4-F1
#
_cell.length_a   1.000
_cell.length_b   1.000
_cell.length_c   1.000
_cell.angle_alpha   90.00
_cell.angle_beta   90.00
_cell.angle_gamma   90.00
#
_symmetry.space_group_name_H-M   'P 1'
#
loop_
_entity.id
_entity.type
_entity.pdbx_description
1 polymer ?
#
loop_
_entity_poly.entity_id
_entity_poly.type
_entity_poly.pdbx_seq_one_letter_code
_entity_poly.pdbx_strand_id
1 'polypeptide(L)' 'MSARLYYSGDQGAVVLEQNGLPVDQYPSAAALVETHLLGLLATNLDQPERCAALRAIYQTPLTTD' A
#
# COMPACT_ATOMS: atom_id res chain seq x y z
N MET A 1 14.55 11.90 9.80
CA MET A 1 13.76 10.65 9.91
C MET A 1 13.93 9.91 8.60
N SER A 2 14.47 8.69 8.63
CA SER A 2 14.62 7.86 7.43
C SER A 2 13.61 6.72 7.47
N ALA A 3 12.83 6.59 6.40
CA ALA A 3 11.95 5.46 6.18
C ALA A 3 12.41 4.70 4.94
N ARG A 4 12.32 3.37 4.96
CA ARG A 4 12.62 2.52 3.80
C ARG A 4 11.62 1.39 3.67
N LEU A 5 11.33 1.03 2.42
CA LEU A 5 10.60 -0.18 2.06
C LEU A 5 11.58 -1.16 1.41
N TYR A 6 11.55 -2.42 1.83
CA TYR A 6 12.35 -3.47 1.23
C TYR A 6 11.63 -4.82 1.25
N TYR A 7 12.01 -5.70 0.32
CA TYR A 7 11.53 -7.08 0.31
C TYR A 7 12.28 -7.93 1.34
N SER A 8 11.56 -8.77 2.06
CA SER A 8 12.11 -9.70 3.05
C SER A 8 11.68 -11.14 2.76
N GLY A 9 12.63 -12.06 2.80
CA GLY A 9 12.38 -13.49 2.65
C GLY A 9 11.97 -13.92 1.24
N ASP A 10 11.84 -15.23 1.06
CA ASP A 10 11.62 -15.84 -0.26
C ASP A 10 10.19 -15.65 -0.79
N GLN A 11 9.27 -15.21 0.06
CA GLN A 11 7.85 -15.02 -0.28
C GLN A 11 7.52 -13.61 -0.77
N GLY A 12 8.50 -12.71 -0.88
CA GLY A 12 8.29 -11.36 -1.38
C GLY A 12 7.49 -10.45 -0.43
N ALA A 13 7.53 -10.72 0.87
CA ALA A 13 6.95 -9.84 1.88
C ALA A 13 7.65 -8.48 1.85
N VAL A 14 6.92 -7.40 2.12
CA VAL A 14 7.44 -6.03 2.13
C VAL A 14 7.47 -5.50 3.56
N VAL A 15 8.64 -5.03 4.01
CA VAL A 15 8.82 -4.44 5.35
C VAL A 15 8.95 -2.93 5.23
N LEU A 16 8.17 -2.22 6.04
CA LEU A 16 8.35 -0.80 6.30
C LEU A 16 9.25 -0.66 7.53
N GLU A 17 10.43 -0.08 7.35
CA GLU A 17 11.34 0.25 8.44
C GLU A 17 11.45 1.76 8.61
N GLN A 18 11.42 2.21 9.86
CA GLN A 18 11.66 3.61 10.22
C GLN A 18 12.75 3.69 11.29
N ASN A 19 13.77 4.50 11.02
CA ASN A 19 14.91 4.72 11.92
C ASN A 19 15.58 3.41 12.39
N GLY A 20 15.71 2.41 11.50
CA GLY A 20 16.36 1.14 11.80
C GLY A 20 15.47 0.10 12.48
N LEU A 21 14.18 0.39 12.69
CA LEU A 21 13.23 -0.51 13.33
C LEU A 21 12.08 -0.89 12.38
N PRO A 22 11.73 -2.18 12.26
CA PRO A 22 10.54 -2.61 11.54
C PRO A 22 9.31 -2.01 12.20
N VAL A 23 8.51 -1.29 11.42
CA VAL A 23 7.26 -0.68 11.87
C VAL A 23 6.07 -1.52 11.42
N ASP A 24 6.13 -2.04 10.20
CA ASP A 24 5.06 -2.84 9.63
C ASP A 24 5.60 -3.86 8.62
N GLN A 25 4.83 -4.92 8.38
CA GLN A 25 5.18 -5.97 7.44
C GLN A 25 3.94 -6.44 6.68
N TYR A 26 4.04 -6.43 5.36
CA TYR A 26 3.00 -6.84 4.43
C TYR A 26 3.39 -8.14 3.75
N PRO A 27 2.45 -9.07 3.54
CA PRO A 27 2.74 -10.36 2.91
C PRO A 27 3.17 -10.22 1.45
N SER A 28 2.86 -9.11 0.78
CA SER A 28 3.30 -8.80 -0.58
C SER A 28 3.25 -7.30 -0.86
N ALA A 29 3.84 -6.86 -1.97
CA ALA A 29 3.70 -5.48 -2.45
C ALA A 29 2.24 -5.12 -2.77
N ALA A 30 1.47 -6.07 -3.30
CA ALA A 30 0.04 -5.87 -3.55
C ALA A 30 -0.73 -5.60 -2.26
N ALA A 31 -0.45 -6.36 -1.19
CA ALA A 31 -1.09 -6.17 0.12
C ALA A 31 -0.73 -4.81 0.76
N LEU A 32 0.51 -4.33 0.58
CA LEU A 32 0.90 -2.98 1.00
C LEU A 32 0.06 -1.92 0.28
N VAL A 33 -0.03 -1.99 -1.06
CA VAL A 33 -0.76 -1.01 -1.87
C VAL A 33 -2.25 -1.03 -1.53
N GLU A 34 -2.85 -2.21 -1.39
CA GLU A 34 -4.25 -2.37 -0.97
C GLU A 34 -4.50 -1.74 0.41
N THR A 35 -3.65 -2.03 1.40
CA THR A 35 -3.76 -1.44 2.74
C THR A 35 -3.69 0.09 2.68
N HIS A 36 -2.79 0.64 1.86
CA HIS A 36 -2.65 2.07 1.69
C HIS A 36 -3.88 2.70 1.02
N LEU A 37 -4.39 2.10 -0.05
CA LEU A 37 -5.60 2.58 -0.75
C LEU A 37 -6.83 2.56 0.15
N LEU A 38 -7.01 1.49 0.95
CA LEU A 38 -8.09 1.40 1.93
C LEU A 38 -7.99 2.49 3.00
N GLY A 39 -6.77 2.77 3.50
CA GLY A 39 -6.53 3.87 4.43
C GLY A 39 -6.85 5.25 3.82
N LEU A 40 -6.49 5.47 2.55
CA LEU A 40 -6.84 6.70 1.85
C LEU A 40 -8.36 6.84 1.66
N LEU A 41 -9.06 5.77 1.31
CA LEU A 41 -10.52 5.76 1.18
C LEU A 41 -11.21 6.07 2.53
N ALA A 42 -10.71 5.50 3.63
CA ALA A 42 -11.25 5.74 4.96
C ALA A 42 -11.06 7.19 5.44
N THR A 43 -10.02 7.88 4.96
CA THR A 43 -9.66 9.24 5.40
C THR A 43 -10.16 10.35 4.47
N ASN A 44 -10.58 10.04 3.23
CA ASN A 44 -11.02 11.02 2.23
C ASN A 44 -12.54 10.90 1.92
N LEU A 45 -13.35 10.50 2.91
CA LEU A 45 -14.80 10.31 2.76
C LEU A 45 -15.54 11.57 2.31
N ASP A 46 -15.00 12.74 2.63
CA ASP A 46 -15.51 14.07 2.28
C ASP A 46 -15.13 14.53 0.86
N GLN A 47 -14.27 13.78 0.17
CA GLN A 47 -13.79 14.07 -1.19
C GLN A 47 -14.27 12.99 -2.17
N PRO A 48 -15.52 13.08 -2.66
CA PRO A 48 -16.13 12.03 -3.47
C PRO A 48 -15.39 11.76 -4.79
N GLU A 49 -14.86 12.81 -5.44
CA GLU A 49 -14.06 12.67 -6.67
C GLU A 49 -12.76 11.90 -6.41
N ARG A 50 -12.10 12.18 -5.29
CA ARG A 50 -10.87 11.50 -4.88
C ARG A 50 -11.13 10.04 -4.51
N CYS A 51 -12.24 9.77 -3.82
CA CYS A 51 -12.68 8.40 -3.55
C CYS A 51 -13.00 7.62 -4.84
N ALA A 52 -13.65 8.26 -5.83
CA ALA A 52 -13.94 7.64 -7.11
C ALA A 52 -12.63 7.28 -7.87
N ALA A 53 -11.66 8.19 -7.90
CA ALA A 53 -10.35 7.93 -8.51
C ALA A 53 -9.58 6.79 -7.80
N LEU A 54 -9.56 6.78 -6.46
CA LEU A 54 -8.92 5.72 -5.67
C LEU A 54 -9.59 4.35 -5.89
N ARG A 55 -10.93 4.31 -5.99
CA ARG A 55 -11.66 3.08 -6.32
C ARG A 55 -11.35 2.59 -7.73
N ALA A 56 -11.25 3.49 -8.71
CA ALA A 56 -10.89 3.12 -10.07
C ALA A 56 -9.48 2.49 -10.13
N ILE A 57 -8.51 3.04 -9.40
CA ILE A 57 -7.15 2.46 -9.30
C ILE A 57 -7.21 1.04 -8.69
N TYR A 58 -7.95 0.87 -7.59
CA TYR A 58 -8.09 -0.42 -6.92
C TYR A 58 -8.80 -1.48 -7.78
N GLN A 59 -9.80 -1.06 -8.56
CA GLN A 59 -10.63 -1.95 -9.38
C GLN A 59 -10.04 -2.22 -10.77
N THR A 60 -9.02 -1.48 -11.20
CA THR A 60 -8.38 -1.71 -12.49
C THR A 60 -7.49 -2.96 -12.37
N PRO A 61 -7.80 -4.05 -13.09
CA PRO A 61 -6.93 -5.21 -13.10
C PRO A 61 -5.57 -4.80 -13.66
N LEU A 62 -4.51 -5.09 -12.92
CA LEU A 62 -3.14 -4.99 -13.42
C LEU A 62 -2.99 -6.01 -14.55
N THR A 63 -3.21 -5.57 -15.79
CA THR A 63 -2.81 -6.33 -16.97
C THR A 63 -1.28 -6.35 -16.99
N THR A 64 -0.70 -7.46 -16.53
CA THR A 64 0.69 -7.79 -16.80
C THR A 64 0.75 -8.42 -18.19
N ASP A 65 0.98 -7.58 -19.21
CA ASP A 65 1.60 -8.01 -20.47
C ASP A 65 3.13 -8.13 -20.26
#